data_AF-A0A495KSL4-F1
#
_entry.id   AF-A0A495KSL4-F1
#
_cell.length_a   1.000
_cell.length_b   1.000
_cell.length_c   1.000
_cell.angle_alpha   90.00
_cell.angle_beta   90.00
_cell.angle_gamma   90.00
#
_symmetry.space_group_name_H-M   'P 1'
#
loop_
_entity.id
_entity.type
_entity.pdbx_description
1 polymer ?
#
loop_
_entity_poly.entity_id
_entity_poly.type
_entity_poly.pdbx_seq_one_letter_code
_entity_poly.pdbx_strand_id
1 'polypeptide(L)'
;MSTVIIDPEYLKQLAALDADIRALNAEKIKLLFTALDISLTAVDFEKLMGWELLLVTVPDKQMAVQLNKHAAYIPNLKFTVDETQPIFTLMQGSKTRRVWKER
;
A
#
# COMPACT_ATOMS: atom_id res chain seq x y z
N MET A 1 -5.17 -22.46 34.36
CA MET A 1 -5.04 -21.74 33.08
C MET A 1 -6.40 -21.15 32.76
N SER A 2 -6.53 -19.83 32.70
CA SER A 2 -7.78 -19.15 32.35
C SER A 2 -7.98 -19.20 30.83
N THR A 3 -9.08 -19.78 30.39
CA THR A 3 -9.48 -19.79 28.98
C THR A 3 -10.08 -18.43 28.65
N VAL A 4 -9.39 -17.61 27.86
CA VAL A 4 -9.94 -16.34 27.36
C VAL A 4 -10.91 -16.67 26.24
N ILE A 5 -12.20 -16.45 26.49
CA ILE A 5 -13.25 -16.53 25.45
C ILE A 5 -13.43 -15.11 24.91
N ILE A 6 -13.06 -14.89 23.65
CA ILE A 6 -13.30 -13.61 22.96
C ILE A 6 -14.75 -13.64 22.46
N ASP A 7 -15.51 -12.60 22.79
CA ASP A 7 -16.87 -12.44 22.28
C ASP A 7 -16.85 -12.36 20.73
N PRO A 8 -17.59 -13.22 20.03
CA PRO A 8 -17.72 -13.16 18.56
C PRO A 8 -18.16 -11.80 18.03
N GLU A 9 -18.86 -10.99 18.83
CA GLU A 9 -19.28 -9.65 18.44
C GLU A 9 -18.10 -8.68 18.29
N TYR A 10 -17.08 -8.78 19.15
CA TYR A 10 -15.84 -8.00 18.98
C TYR A 10 -15.10 -8.39 17.70
N LEU A 11 -15.13 -9.67 17.30
CA LEU A 11 -14.52 -10.11 16.04
C LEU A 11 -15.24 -9.50 14.82
N LYS A 12 -16.56 -9.36 14.85
CA LYS A 12 -17.32 -8.67 13.79
C LYS A 12 -16.98 -7.19 13.73
N GLN A 13 -16.89 -6.52 14.88
CA GLN A 13 -16.52 -5.10 14.94
C GLN A 13 -15.12 -4.86 14.39
N LEU A 14 -14.16 -5.74 14.69
CA LEU A 14 -12.81 -5.68 14.11
C LEU A 14 -12.84 -5.85 12.59
N ALA A 15 -13.62 -6.80 12.08
CA ALA A 15 -13.75 -7.00 10.63
C ALA A 15 -14.38 -5.78 9.92
N ALA A 16 -15.34 -5.10 10.57
CA ALA A 16 -15.92 -3.86 10.05
C ALA A 16 -14.88 -2.73 10.00
N LEU A 17 -14.10 -2.55 11.07
CA LEU A 17 -13.01 -1.57 11.11
C LEU A 17 -11.95 -1.85 10.02
N ASP A 18 -11.61 -3.11 9.79
CA ASP A 18 -10.69 -3.49 8.71
C ASP A 18 -11.24 -3.11 7.33
N ALA A 19 -12.54 -3.24 7.10
CA ALA A 19 -13.19 -2.85 5.85
C ALA A 19 -13.14 -1.33 5.66
N ASP A 20 -13.43 -0.55 6.70
CA ASP A 20 -13.36 0.91 6.67
C ASP A 20 -11.92 1.40 6.41
N ILE A 21 -10.92 0.80 7.06
CA ILE A 21 -9.51 1.10 6.84
C ILE A 21 -9.10 0.80 5.39
N ARG A 22 -9.57 -0.31 4.81
CA ARG A 22 -9.29 -0.66 3.40
C ARG A 22 -9.88 0.39 2.45
N ALA A 23 -11.13 0.81 2.68
CA ALA A 23 -11.76 1.85 1.88
C ALA A 23 -10.97 3.17 1.95
N LEU A 24 -10.62 3.61 3.16
CA LEU A 24 -9.82 4.81 3.37
C LEU A 24 -8.43 4.73 2.71
N ASN A 25 -7.78 3.56 2.77
CA ASN A 25 -6.50 3.35 2.12
C ASN A 25 -6.60 3.45 0.60
N ALA A 26 -7.66 2.88 0.00
CA ALA A 26 -7.89 3.01 -1.44
C ALA A 26 -8.06 4.48 -1.87
N GLU A 27 -8.81 5.27 -1.10
CA GLU A 27 -8.96 6.71 -1.35
C GLU A 27 -7.63 7.48 -1.23
N LYS A 28 -6.82 7.17 -0.22
CA LYS A 28 -5.47 7.75 -0.08
C LYS A 28 -4.58 7.42 -1.26
N ILE A 29 -4.62 6.19 -1.77
CA ILE A 29 -3.86 5.79 -2.97
C ILE A 29 -4.32 6.63 -4.17
N LYS A 30 -5.63 6.79 -4.38
CA LYS A 30 -6.17 7.64 -5.46
C LYS A 30 -5.63 9.06 -5.35
N LEU A 31 -5.70 9.67 -4.18
CA LEU A 31 -5.20 11.04 -3.95
C LEU A 31 -3.70 11.16 -4.20
N LEU A 32 -2.90 10.18 -3.74
CA LEU A 32 -1.47 10.15 -4.00
C LEU A 32 -1.15 10.04 -5.49
N PHE A 33 -1.86 9.17 -6.21
CA PHE A 33 -1.66 8.98 -7.64
C PHE A 33 -2.05 10.23 -8.43
N THR A 34 -3.17 10.87 -8.10
CA THR A 34 -3.55 12.17 -8.67
C THR A 34 -2.48 13.24 -8.41
N ALA A 35 -1.92 13.30 -7.19
CA ALA A 35 -0.87 14.26 -6.86
C ALA A 35 0.45 14.01 -7.60
N LEU A 36 0.68 12.77 -8.05
CA LEU A 36 1.84 12.36 -8.85
C LEU A 36 1.55 12.35 -10.36
N ASP A 37 0.39 12.85 -10.78
CA ASP A 37 -0.09 12.85 -12.16
C ASP A 37 -0.18 11.44 -12.80
N ILE A 38 -0.39 10.43 -11.96
CA ILE A 38 -0.62 9.04 -12.38
C ILE A 38 -2.11 8.87 -12.65
N SER A 39 -2.50 9.03 -13.90
CA SER A 39 -3.89 8.86 -14.34
C SER A 39 -4.21 7.39 -14.62
N LEU A 40 -5.19 6.86 -13.88
CA LEU A 40 -5.69 5.49 -14.07
C LEU A 40 -7.17 5.50 -14.40
N THR A 41 -7.59 4.58 -15.26
CA THR A 41 -9.02 4.29 -15.41
C THR A 41 -9.55 3.60 -14.15
N ALA A 42 -10.86 3.65 -13.92
CA ALA A 42 -11.49 2.94 -12.80
C ALA A 42 -11.18 1.43 -12.84
N VAL A 43 -11.17 0.83 -14.04
CA VAL A 43 -10.89 -0.59 -14.25
C VAL A 43 -9.45 -0.94 -13.89
N ASP A 44 -8.48 -0.11 -14.27
CA ASP A 44 -7.07 -0.35 -13.94
C ASP A 44 -6.81 -0.18 -12.45
N PHE A 45 -7.46 0.81 -11.83
CA PHE A 45 -7.38 1.01 -10.39
C PHE A 45 -7.92 -0.19 -9.61
N GLU A 46 -9.07 -0.75 -10.01
CA GLU A 46 -9.61 -1.97 -9.39
C GLU A 46 -8.66 -3.16 -9.49
N LYS A 47 -8.02 -3.36 -10.65
CA LYS A 47 -7.01 -4.41 -10.83
C LYS A 47 -5.80 -4.22 -9.91
N LEU A 48 -5.33 -2.97 -9.77
CA LEU A 48 -4.22 -2.61 -8.90
C LEU A 48 -4.54 -2.87 -7.42
N MET A 49 -5.78 -2.64 -6.98
CA MET A 49 -6.18 -2.93 -5.59
C MET A 49 -6.17 -4.42 -5.26
N GLY A 50 -6.20 -5.31 -6.27
CA GLY A 50 -6.01 -6.74 -6.12
C GLY A 50 -4.54 -7.17 -5.90
N TRP A 51 -3.58 -6.27 -6.09
CA TRP A 51 -2.17 -6.60 -5.91
C TRP A 51 -1.79 -6.65 -4.43
N GLU A 52 -0.95 -7.63 -4.09
CA GLU A 52 -0.42 -7.76 -2.74
C GLU A 52 0.41 -6.52 -2.34
N LEU A 53 1.20 -6.00 -3.28
CA LEU A 53 2.05 -4.83 -3.12
C LEU A 53 2.14 -4.05 -4.44
N LEU A 54 1.89 -2.75 -4.35
CA LEU A 54 2.07 -1.75 -5.40
C LEU A 54 3.45 -1.11 -5.20
N LEU A 55 4.30 -1.25 -6.21
CA LEU A 55 5.57 -0.54 -6.29
C LEU A 55 5.42 0.63 -7.26
N VAL A 56 5.84 1.82 -6.84
CA VAL A 56 5.86 3.01 -7.69
C VAL A 56 7.29 3.50 -7.79
N THR A 57 7.80 3.60 -9.02
CA THR A 57 9.15 4.12 -9.25
C THR A 57 9.17 5.64 -9.07
N VAL A 58 10.23 6.15 -8.45
CA VAL A 58 10.42 7.58 -8.17
C VAL A 58 11.84 8.01 -8.51
N PRO A 59 12.07 9.28 -8.87
CA PRO A 59 13.34 9.73 -9.44
C PRO A 59 14.51 9.66 -8.46
N ASP A 60 14.26 9.84 -7.16
CA ASP A 60 15.32 9.90 -6.18
C ASP A 60 14.91 9.34 -4.80
N LYS A 61 15.93 9.07 -4.00
CA LYS A 61 15.78 8.45 -2.67
C LYS A 61 15.09 9.37 -1.68
N GLN A 62 15.26 10.68 -1.77
CA GLN A 62 14.63 11.64 -0.85
C GLN A 62 13.12 11.64 -1.09
N MET A 63 12.68 11.67 -2.34
CA MET A 63 11.29 11.53 -2.72
C MET A 63 10.70 10.19 -2.27
N ALA A 64 11.42 9.09 -2.50
CA ALA A 64 11.01 7.76 -2.03
C ALA A 64 10.77 7.74 -0.51
N VAL A 65 11.67 8.34 0.27
CA VAL A 65 11.55 8.39 1.73
C VAL A 65 10.33 9.23 2.16
N GLN A 66 10.12 10.41 1.57
CA GLN A 66 8.99 11.26 1.94
C GLN A 66 7.64 10.62 1.58
N LEU A 67 7.51 10.08 0.37
CA LEU A 67 6.28 9.41 -0.06
C LEU A 67 5.99 8.15 0.75
N ASN A 68 7.01 7.36 1.10
CA ASN A 68 6.83 6.21 1.98
C ASN A 68 6.41 6.60 3.41
N LYS A 69 6.77 7.80 3.90
CA LYS A 69 6.23 8.32 5.18
C LYS A 69 4.74 8.62 5.06
N HIS A 70 4.32 9.24 3.97
CA HIS A 70 2.89 9.50 3.73
C HIS A 70 2.09 8.21 3.53
N ALA A 71 2.72 7.17 2.96
CA ALA A 71 2.13 5.86 2.75
C ALA A 71 2.35 4.86 3.91
N ALA A 72 2.85 5.29 5.07
CA ALA A 72 3.24 4.39 6.16
C ALA A 72 2.10 3.47 6.65
N TYR A 73 0.84 3.93 6.53
CA TYR A 73 -0.36 3.19 6.93
C TYR A 73 -1.10 2.51 5.76
N ILE A 74 -0.49 2.50 4.58
CA ILE A 74 -1.01 1.85 3.37
C ILE A 74 -0.15 0.60 3.13
N PRO A 75 -0.53 -0.56 3.68
CA PRO A 75 0.35 -1.73 3.78
C PRO A 75 0.69 -2.37 2.42
N ASN A 76 0.00 -2.00 1.36
CA ASN A 76 0.18 -2.49 0.00
C ASN A 76 0.77 -1.43 -0.94
N LEU A 77 1.33 -0.31 -0.46
CA LEU A 77 1.96 0.70 -1.30
C LEU A 77 3.40 0.96 -0.88
N LYS A 78 4.32 1.03 -1.86
CA LYS A 78 5.72 1.36 -1.62
C LYS A 78 6.33 2.12 -2.80
N PHE A 79 7.06 3.17 -2.48
CA PHE A 79 7.83 3.95 -3.44
C PHE A 79 9.28 3.49 -3.45
N THR A 80 9.86 3.29 -4.63
CA THR A 80 11.21 2.76 -4.81
C THR A 80 11.96 3.52 -5.90
N VAL A 81 13.27 3.68 -5.74
CA VAL A 81 14.13 4.16 -6.82
C VAL A 81 14.53 2.98 -7.68
N ASP A 82 14.31 3.07 -8.99
CA ASP A 82 14.74 2.10 -9.98
C ASP A 82 15.20 2.86 -11.23
N GLU A 83 16.50 2.78 -11.54
CA GLU A 83 17.10 3.45 -12.69
C GLU A 83 16.83 2.72 -14.01
N THR A 84 16.27 1.51 -13.95
CA THR A 84 15.97 0.69 -15.13
C THR A 84 14.55 0.91 -15.68
N GLN A 85 13.72 1.63 -14.94
CA GLN A 85 12.31 1.87 -15.27
C GLN A 85 12.02 3.36 -15.41
N PRO A 86 11.03 3.76 -16.23
CA PRO A 86 10.54 5.13 -16.25
C PRO A 86 10.04 5.57 -14.87
N ILE A 87 10.07 6.87 -14.60
CA ILE A 87 9.54 7.45 -13.36
C ILE A 87 8.01 7.24 -13.31
N PHE A 88 7.48 7.01 -12.10
CA PHE A 88 6.06 6.76 -11.83
C PHE A 88 5.47 5.52 -12.52
N THR A 89 6.32 4.54 -12.82
CA THR A 89 5.90 3.21 -13.28
C THR A 89 5.31 2.42 -12.11
N LEU A 90 4.13 1.85 -12.34
CA LEU A 90 3.46 0.95 -11.40
C LEU A 90 3.87 -0.49 -11.68
N MET A 91 4.38 -1.18 -10.65
CA MET A 91 4.80 -2.57 -10.74
C MET A 91 4.20 -3.41 -9.63
N GLN A 92 3.89 -4.67 -9.94
CA GLN A 92 3.43 -5.62 -8.94
C GLN A 92 4.63 -6.12 -8.14
N GLY A 93 4.65 -5.76 -6.86
CA GLY A 93 5.60 -6.27 -5.89
C GLY A 93 5.08 -7.54 -5.22
N SER A 94 5.95 -8.12 -4.40
CA SER A 94 5.61 -9.22 -3.49
C SER A 94 6.13 -8.91 -2.10
N LYS A 95 5.33 -9.22 -1.06
CA LYS A 95 5.76 -9.02 0.34
C LYS A 95 6.68 -10.14 0.83
N THR A 96 6.83 -11.24 0.09
CA THR A 96 7.73 -12.34 0.48
C THR A 96 9.21 -11.97 0.39
N ARG A 97 9.56 -10.93 -0.38
CA ARG A 97 10.90 -10.31 -0.32
C ARG A 97 11.04 -9.39 0.90
N ARG A 98 11.06 -9.97 2.10
CA ARG A 98 11.67 -9.32 3.27
C ARG A 98 13.17 -9.22 3.02
N VAL A 99 13.62 -8.10 2.46
CA VAL A 99 15.04 -7.72 2.53
C VAL A 99 15.30 -7.29 3.96
N TRP A 100 15.56 -8.26 4.84
CA TRP A 100 16.36 -8.00 6.04
C TRP A 100 17.71 -7.53 5.50
N LYS A 101 17.95 -6.22 5.48
CA LYS A 101 19.32 -5.74 5.42
C LYS A 101 19.94 -6.16 6.74
N GLU A 102 20.71 -7.25 6.70
CA GLU A 102 21.72 -7.54 7.71
C GLU A 102 22.51 -6.24 7.92
N ARG A 103 22.46 -5.75 9.16
CA ARG A 103 23.29 -4.64 9.63
C ARG A 103 24.64 -5.18 10.06
#